data_AF-A0A1G0WKF4-F1
#
_entry.id   AF-A0A1G0WKF4-F1
#
_cell.length_a   1.000
_cell.length_b   1.000
_cell.length_c   1.000
_cell.angle_alpha   90.00
_cell.angle_beta   90.00
_cell.angle_gamma   90.00
#
_symmetry.space_group_name_H-M   'P 1'
#
loop_
_entity.id
_entity.type
_entity.pdbx_description
1 polymer ?
#
loop_
_entity_poly.entity_id
_entity_poly.type
_entity_poly.pdbx_seq_one_letter_code
_entity_poly.pdbx_strand_id
1 'polypeptide(L)'
;MMKKTQTDRLTKQHVKSQGPKGIFGISAQQHDVSVKDVSKHAFEALQNEFPKLEFRYRDQIGKKEINKKLNKVDNRLGVTIFVEKSAIKPDGGIIEVKDKKNNWRIVLVSEAKYQGKDIENISQGILVGKNKDQDIMVAGNAIERSHKNINEIRNIMVDEKHFPYVLFLQGSNFITETVSVRRPDGRVVDLRHDAGSLNRIDRLTAANYSLQINQNSCENIFISIKSQLVMLQAVSIYTKATTWKENEMLPIMIDIAKTSLRIIGLLKEMVKK
;
A
#
# COMPACT_ATOMS: atom_id res chain seq x y z
N MET A 1 -22.96 -39.29 -41.03
CA MET A 1 -21.98 -40.13 -40.30
C MET A 1 -20.70 -39.34 -40.07
N MET A 2 -20.21 -39.40 -38.83
CA MET A 2 -18.88 -39.05 -38.27
C MET A 2 -17.88 -38.19 -39.08
N LYS A 3 -17.51 -37.04 -38.50
CA LYS A 3 -16.18 -36.80 -37.91
C LYS A 3 -16.16 -35.48 -37.09
N LYS A 4 -16.51 -35.57 -35.80
CA LYS A 4 -16.11 -34.61 -34.77
C LYS A 4 -15.00 -35.26 -33.96
N THR A 5 -13.78 -34.73 -34.02
CA THR A 5 -12.73 -34.89 -32.97
C THR A 5 -11.41 -34.27 -33.44
N GLN A 6 -11.23 -32.95 -33.33
CA GLN A 6 -9.92 -32.35 -33.04
C GLN A 6 -9.93 -30.84 -32.77
N THR A 7 -10.96 -30.29 -32.13
CA THR A 7 -10.93 -28.87 -31.71
C THR A 7 -11.30 -28.64 -30.25
N ASP A 8 -11.88 -29.64 -29.56
CA ASP A 8 -12.25 -29.52 -28.14
C ASP A 8 -11.11 -29.87 -27.16
N ARG A 9 -9.86 -29.97 -27.63
CA ARG A 9 -8.70 -30.31 -26.77
C ARG A 9 -7.78 -29.15 -26.43
N LEU A 10 -8.00 -27.96 -26.98
CA LEU A 10 -7.25 -26.75 -26.61
C LEU A 10 -7.92 -25.89 -25.52
N THR A 11 -9.14 -26.24 -25.09
CA THR A 11 -9.86 -25.55 -24.01
C THR A 11 -9.62 -26.15 -22.62
N LYS A 12 -8.74 -27.16 -22.50
CA LYS A 12 -8.45 -27.86 -21.22
C LYS A 12 -7.01 -27.71 -20.70
N GLN A 13 -6.28 -26.71 -21.18
CA GLN A 13 -4.94 -26.39 -20.67
C GLN A 13 -4.78 -24.94 -20.21
N HIS A 14 -5.86 -24.33 -19.68
CA HIS A 14 -5.69 -23.30 -18.66
C HIS A 14 -5.36 -23.98 -17.33
N VAL A 15 -4.11 -24.43 -17.28
CA VAL A 15 -3.41 -24.95 -16.13
C VAL A 15 -3.43 -23.89 -15.03
N LYS A 16 -4.23 -24.18 -13.99
CA LYS A 16 -3.69 -24.38 -12.64
C LYS A 16 -2.87 -23.22 -12.06
N SER A 17 -3.37 -21.99 -12.14
CA SER A 17 -3.00 -20.89 -11.23
C SER A 17 -4.02 -19.74 -11.33
N GLN A 18 -5.27 -20.00 -10.96
CA GLN A 18 -6.22 -18.92 -10.69
C GLN A 18 -6.63 -18.96 -9.22
N GLY A 19 -5.80 -18.32 -8.41
CA GLY A 19 -6.30 -17.65 -7.21
C GLY A 19 -7.22 -16.48 -7.59
N PRO A 20 -7.52 -15.54 -6.68
CA PRO A 20 -8.64 -14.57 -6.80
C PRO A 20 -8.69 -13.68 -8.06
N LYS A 21 -7.69 -13.75 -8.95
CA LYS A 21 -7.70 -13.16 -10.30
C LYS A 21 -8.90 -13.56 -11.17
N GLY A 22 -9.53 -14.71 -10.94
CA GLY A 22 -10.64 -15.21 -11.77
C GLY A 22 -12.02 -14.64 -11.46
N ILE A 23 -12.27 -14.20 -10.22
CA ILE A 23 -13.64 -13.85 -9.76
C ILE A 23 -13.92 -12.35 -9.85
N PHE A 24 -12.90 -11.50 -9.77
CA PHE A 24 -13.07 -10.03 -9.69
C PHE A 24 -12.56 -9.28 -10.95
N GLY A 25 -12.18 -10.00 -12.01
CA GLY A 25 -11.34 -9.49 -13.09
C GLY A 25 -12.03 -8.86 -14.31
N ILE A 26 -13.38 -8.78 -14.38
CA ILE A 26 -14.05 -8.38 -15.64
C ILE A 26 -14.77 -7.02 -15.55
N SER A 27 -15.29 -6.60 -14.39
CA SER A 27 -16.01 -5.32 -14.26
C SER A 27 -15.13 -4.12 -13.84
N ALA A 28 -13.92 -4.35 -13.35
CA ALA A 28 -13.08 -3.30 -12.74
C ALA A 28 -12.03 -2.66 -13.68
N GLN A 29 -11.98 -3.03 -14.97
CA GLN A 29 -10.88 -2.63 -15.86
C GLN A 29 -10.90 -1.17 -16.35
N GLN A 30 -11.94 -0.37 -16.06
CA GLN A 30 -12.16 0.91 -16.77
C GLN A 30 -12.40 2.15 -15.91
N HIS A 31 -12.36 2.07 -14.58
CA HIS A 31 -12.59 3.25 -13.72
C HIS A 31 -11.33 3.66 -12.94
N ASP A 32 -11.22 4.96 -12.67
CA ASP A 32 -10.26 5.55 -11.74
C ASP A 32 -10.72 5.19 -10.32
N VAL A 33 -10.27 4.05 -9.79
CA VAL A 33 -10.79 3.48 -8.54
C VAL A 33 -9.98 4.02 -7.35
N SER A 34 -10.67 4.54 -6.34
CA SER A 34 -10.01 5.03 -5.14
C SER A 34 -9.36 3.89 -4.34
N VAL A 35 -8.26 4.17 -3.63
CA VAL A 35 -7.62 3.18 -2.73
C VAL A 35 -8.60 2.61 -1.69
N LYS A 36 -9.63 3.38 -1.31
CA LYS A 36 -10.69 2.96 -0.40
C LYS A 36 -11.56 1.87 -1.00
N ASP A 37 -11.95 2.01 -2.26
CA ASP A 37 -12.78 1.02 -2.93
C ASP A 37 -12.00 -0.27 -3.17
N VAL A 38 -10.74 -0.17 -3.58
CA VAL A 38 -9.85 -1.35 -3.70
C VAL A 38 -9.66 -2.05 -2.36
N SER A 39 -9.51 -1.31 -1.26
CA SER A 39 -9.39 -1.87 0.08
C SER A 39 -10.65 -2.60 0.53
N LYS A 40 -11.85 -2.09 0.17
CA LYS A 40 -13.12 -2.81 0.39
C LYS A 40 -13.20 -4.09 -0.44
N HIS A 41 -12.78 -4.06 -1.71
CA HIS A 41 -12.71 -5.29 -2.51
C HIS A 41 -11.69 -6.28 -1.93
N ALA A 42 -10.57 -5.80 -1.38
CA ALA A 42 -9.62 -6.65 -0.66
C ALA A 42 -10.26 -7.29 0.59
N PHE A 43 -11.04 -6.52 1.35
CA PHE A 43 -11.82 -7.02 2.48
C PHE A 43 -12.80 -8.12 2.07
N GLU A 44 -13.60 -7.91 1.03
CA GLU A 44 -14.53 -8.91 0.50
C GLU A 44 -13.81 -10.16 0.00
N ALA A 45 -12.70 -10.00 -0.73
CA ALA A 45 -11.89 -11.10 -1.21
C ALA A 45 -11.31 -11.94 -0.05
N LEU A 46 -10.87 -11.30 1.04
CA LEU A 46 -10.38 -11.99 2.24
C LEU A 46 -11.50 -12.78 2.93
N GLN A 47 -12.70 -12.22 3.04
CA GLN A 47 -13.87 -12.93 3.61
C GLN A 47 -14.24 -14.16 2.77
N ASN A 48 -14.25 -14.01 1.44
CA ASN A 48 -14.56 -15.09 0.52
C ASN A 48 -13.48 -16.19 0.52
N GLU A 49 -12.20 -15.82 0.58
CA GLU A 49 -11.10 -16.78 0.58
C GLU A 49 -10.95 -17.50 1.93
N PHE A 50 -11.26 -16.83 3.04
CA PHE A 50 -11.12 -17.37 4.39
C PHE A 50 -12.45 -17.31 5.18
N PRO A 51 -13.49 -18.06 4.76
CA PRO A 51 -14.84 -17.95 5.34
C PRO A 51 -14.95 -18.38 6.81
N LYS A 52 -13.90 -19.02 7.36
CA LYS A 52 -13.83 -19.40 8.77
C LYS A 52 -13.25 -18.31 9.67
N LEU A 53 -12.71 -17.24 9.09
CA LEU A 53 -12.13 -16.11 9.81
C LEU A 53 -13.14 -14.95 9.82
N GLU A 54 -13.25 -14.29 10.96
CA GLU A 54 -14.10 -13.11 11.12
C GLU A 54 -13.26 -11.87 10.81
N PHE A 55 -13.60 -11.15 9.75
CA PHE A 55 -12.96 -9.90 9.37
C PHE A 55 -13.87 -8.71 9.67
N ARG A 56 -13.27 -7.53 9.89
CA ARG A 56 -13.98 -6.25 9.84
C ARG A 56 -13.14 -5.18 9.14
N TYR A 57 -13.85 -4.20 8.59
CA TYR A 57 -13.27 -3.01 7.98
C TYR A 57 -13.55 -1.79 8.86
N ARG A 58 -12.57 -0.89 9.00
CA ARG A 58 -12.67 0.36 9.76
C ARG A 58 -12.09 1.51 8.95
N ASP A 59 -12.72 2.67 9.02
CA ASP A 59 -12.21 3.90 8.38
C ASP A 59 -11.24 4.69 9.28
N GLN A 60 -11.20 4.41 10.59
CA GLN A 60 -10.41 5.19 11.54
C GLN A 60 -9.98 4.42 12.79
N ILE A 61 -8.90 4.89 13.40
CA ILE A 61 -8.40 4.45 14.71
C ILE A 61 -8.32 5.69 15.63
N GLY A 62 -8.91 5.58 16.81
CA GLY A 62 -8.91 6.67 17.80
C GLY A 62 -7.58 6.76 18.56
N LYS A 63 -7.13 7.97 18.89
CA LYS A 63 -5.89 8.16 19.66
C LYS A 63 -5.94 7.48 21.03
N LYS A 64 -7.11 7.47 21.68
CA LYS A 64 -7.33 6.73 22.95
C LYS A 64 -7.03 5.23 22.81
N GLU A 65 -7.35 4.62 21.67
CA GLU A 65 -7.10 3.20 21.41
C GLU A 65 -5.60 2.91 21.28
N ILE A 66 -4.90 3.75 20.50
CA ILE A 66 -3.43 3.69 20.34
C ILE A 66 -2.75 3.84 21.70
N ASN A 67 -3.15 4.85 22.46
CA ASN A 67 -2.62 5.13 23.79
C ASN A 67 -2.85 3.96 24.77
N LYS A 68 -4.06 3.37 24.77
CA LYS A 68 -4.36 2.21 25.60
C LYS A 68 -3.50 1.01 25.24
N LYS A 69 -3.20 0.81 23.96
CA LYS A 69 -2.32 -0.27 23.49
C LYS A 69 -0.87 -0.06 23.93
N LEU A 70 -0.34 1.15 23.74
CA LEU A 70 0.99 1.53 24.21
C LEU A 70 1.12 1.36 25.74
N ASN A 71 0.14 1.84 26.50
CA ASN A 71 0.16 1.79 27.96
C ASN A 71 0.12 0.35 28.51
N LYS A 72 -0.55 -0.57 27.80
CA LYS A 72 -0.53 -2.01 28.12
C LYS A 72 0.84 -2.65 27.96
N VAL A 73 1.70 -2.10 27.10
CA VAL A 73 3.06 -2.59 26.88
C VAL A 73 4.02 -2.00 27.92
N ASP A 74 3.90 -0.71 28.22
CA ASP A 74 4.68 -0.03 29.25
C ASP A 74 3.88 1.16 29.81
N ASN A 75 3.78 1.26 31.14
CA ASN A 75 2.94 2.27 31.81
C ASN A 75 3.37 3.72 31.57
N ARG A 76 4.60 3.95 31.10
CA ARG A 76 5.12 5.28 30.72
C ARG A 76 4.63 5.73 29.35
N LEU A 77 4.14 4.81 28.51
CA LEU A 77 3.72 5.10 27.15
C LEU A 77 2.20 5.36 27.07
N GLY A 78 1.78 6.13 26.07
CA GLY A 78 0.36 6.40 25.80
C GLY A 78 -0.37 7.25 26.85
N VAL A 79 0.36 8.03 27.66
CA VAL A 79 -0.21 8.75 28.81
C VAL A 79 -0.99 10.01 28.41
N THR A 80 -0.53 10.73 27.37
CA THR A 80 -1.06 12.06 27.03
C THR A 80 -2.13 12.02 25.96
N ILE A 81 -3.24 12.73 26.19
CA ILE A 81 -4.24 13.06 25.16
C ILE A 81 -4.81 14.46 25.42
N PHE A 82 -4.65 15.35 24.44
CA PHE A 82 -5.17 16.74 24.56
C PHE A 82 -6.57 16.87 23.95
N VAL A 83 -6.84 16.13 22.87
CA VAL A 83 -8.13 16.12 22.19
C VAL A 83 -8.68 14.70 22.23
N GLU A 84 -9.71 14.49 23.05
CA GLU A 84 -10.24 13.15 23.34
C GLU A 84 -10.75 12.39 22.13
N LYS A 85 -11.34 13.11 21.17
CA LYS A 85 -11.93 12.57 19.94
C LYS A 85 -10.93 12.50 18.78
N SER A 86 -9.64 12.75 19.02
CA SER A 86 -8.61 12.68 17.99
C SER A 86 -8.49 11.26 17.43
N ALA A 87 -8.29 11.16 16.11
CA ALA A 87 -8.20 9.91 15.38
C ALA A 87 -7.34 10.08 14.13
N ILE A 88 -6.78 8.97 13.65
CA ILE A 88 -6.21 8.87 12.30
C ILE A 88 -7.21 8.21 11.36
N LYS A 89 -7.15 8.63 10.09
CA LYS A 89 -8.00 8.13 9.00
C LYS A 89 -7.11 7.84 7.79
N PRO A 90 -6.58 6.61 7.65
CA PRO A 90 -5.91 6.19 6.42
C PRO A 90 -6.91 6.20 5.25
N ASP A 91 -6.51 6.69 4.09
CA ASP A 91 -7.42 6.89 2.95
C ASP A 91 -8.09 5.58 2.50
N GLY A 92 -7.37 4.46 2.56
CA GLY A 92 -7.87 3.13 2.25
C GLY A 92 -8.44 2.36 3.44
N GLY A 93 -8.49 2.97 4.63
CA GLY A 93 -8.98 2.34 5.84
C GLY A 93 -8.08 1.25 6.41
N ILE A 94 -8.67 0.42 7.26
CA ILE A 94 -8.01 -0.64 8.04
C ILE A 94 -8.85 -1.91 7.96
N ILE A 95 -8.22 -3.02 7.62
CA ILE A 95 -8.81 -4.36 7.69
C ILE A 95 -8.23 -5.08 8.90
N GLU A 96 -9.10 -5.68 9.69
CA GLU A 96 -8.75 -6.48 10.86
C GLU A 96 -9.35 -7.87 10.76
N VAL A 97 -8.70 -8.84 11.39
CA VAL A 97 -9.19 -10.21 11.59
C VAL A 97 -9.26 -10.52 13.08
N LYS A 98 -10.24 -11.30 13.50
CA LYS A 98 -10.33 -11.79 14.87
C LYS A 98 -9.44 -13.02 15.06
N ASP A 99 -8.55 -12.97 16.04
CA ASP A 99 -7.67 -14.10 16.37
C ASP A 99 -8.37 -15.14 17.26
N LYS A 100 -7.66 -16.24 17.54
CA LYS A 100 -8.14 -17.35 18.38
C LYS A 100 -8.44 -16.95 19.83
N LYS A 101 -7.94 -15.79 20.28
CA LYS A 101 -8.18 -15.20 21.60
C LYS A 101 -9.25 -14.10 21.56
N ASN A 102 -10.02 -14.01 20.47
CA ASN A 102 -11.05 -13.00 20.24
C ASN A 102 -10.53 -11.55 20.17
N ASN A 103 -9.23 -11.34 19.93
CA ASN A 103 -8.69 -10.01 19.71
C ASN A 103 -8.71 -9.65 18.23
N TRP A 104 -9.06 -8.41 17.92
CA TRP A 104 -8.92 -7.87 16.56
C TRP A 104 -7.46 -7.56 16.26
N ARG A 105 -6.95 -8.06 15.14
CA ARG A 105 -5.57 -7.92 14.68
C ARG A 105 -5.60 -7.24 13.32
N ILE A 106 -4.85 -6.16 13.18
CA ILE A 106 -4.74 -5.42 11.91
C ILE A 106 -4.01 -6.31 10.90
N VAL A 107 -4.61 -6.52 9.73
CA VAL A 107 -4.03 -7.32 8.64
C VAL A 107 -3.72 -6.48 7.40
N LEU A 108 -4.32 -5.30 7.26
CA LEU A 108 -4.00 -4.35 6.19
C LEU A 108 -4.35 -2.93 6.62
N VAL A 109 -3.45 -1.99 6.34
CA VAL A 109 -3.72 -0.55 6.31
C VAL A 109 -3.23 -0.01 4.98
N SER A 110 -4.09 0.69 4.25
CA SER A 110 -3.74 1.22 2.93
C SER A 110 -3.90 2.74 2.87
N GLU A 111 -2.94 3.39 2.23
CA GLU A 111 -2.96 4.83 1.97
C GLU A 111 -2.45 5.08 0.54
N ALA A 112 -3.02 6.05 -0.15
CA ALA A 112 -2.56 6.48 -1.47
C ALA A 112 -2.26 7.97 -1.45
N LYS A 113 -1.13 8.37 -2.02
CA LYS A 113 -0.71 9.77 -2.12
C LYS A 113 -0.32 10.11 -3.54
N TYR A 114 -0.86 11.24 -3.99
CA TYR A 114 -0.60 11.79 -5.30
C TYR A 114 0.21 13.08 -5.18
N GLN A 115 1.34 13.18 -5.88
CA GLN A 115 2.12 14.41 -5.94
C GLN A 115 2.89 14.51 -7.26
N GLY A 116 2.83 15.69 -7.88
CA GLY A 116 3.48 15.98 -9.15
C GLY A 116 2.55 15.67 -10.33
N LYS A 117 2.19 16.75 -11.05
CA LYS A 117 1.32 16.76 -12.25
C LYS A 117 2.12 16.99 -13.53
N ASP A 118 3.45 16.96 -13.47
CA ASP A 118 4.29 17.44 -14.57
C ASP A 118 4.08 16.63 -15.86
N ILE A 119 3.90 15.31 -15.76
CA ILE A 119 3.61 14.47 -16.94
C ILE A 119 2.32 14.92 -17.65
N GLU A 120 1.26 15.16 -16.89
CA GLU A 120 -0.03 15.60 -17.42
C GLU A 120 0.10 17.00 -18.04
N ASN A 121 0.68 17.96 -17.29
CA ASN A 121 0.85 19.34 -17.75
C ASN A 121 1.67 19.42 -19.03
N ILE A 122 2.82 18.72 -19.10
CA ILE A 122 3.68 18.70 -20.28
C ILE A 122 2.93 18.09 -21.47
N SER A 123 2.22 16.97 -21.27
CA SER A 123 1.44 16.33 -22.35
C SER A 123 0.33 17.22 -22.92
N GLN A 124 -0.22 18.13 -22.10
CA GLN A 124 -1.23 19.11 -22.50
C GLN A 124 -0.64 20.45 -22.96
N GLY A 125 0.69 20.60 -22.93
CA GLY A 125 1.38 21.85 -23.30
C GLY A 125 1.24 22.97 -22.27
N ILE A 126 0.78 22.67 -21.06
CA ILE A 126 0.59 23.63 -19.97
C ILE A 126 1.94 24.00 -19.37
N LEU A 127 2.22 25.31 -19.30
CA LEU A 127 3.36 25.84 -18.56
C LEU A 127 2.96 26.17 -17.11
N VAL A 128 3.91 25.98 -16.21
CA VAL A 128 3.76 26.13 -14.76
C VAL A 128 4.73 27.17 -14.21
N GLY A 129 4.76 27.34 -12.89
CA GLY A 129 5.55 28.38 -12.22
C GLY A 129 4.78 29.70 -12.07
N LYS A 130 5.34 30.62 -11.26
CA LYS A 130 4.70 31.91 -10.95
C LYS A 130 4.39 32.72 -12.20
N ASN A 131 5.28 32.67 -13.19
CA ASN A 131 5.18 33.41 -14.45
C ASN A 131 4.59 32.56 -15.59
N LYS A 132 4.19 31.30 -15.33
CA LYS A 132 3.71 30.34 -16.35
C LYS A 132 4.67 30.15 -17.52
N ASP A 133 5.95 30.01 -17.21
CA ASP A 133 7.08 29.96 -18.15
C ASP A 133 7.92 28.68 -18.03
N GLN A 134 7.57 27.77 -17.12
CA GLN A 134 8.34 26.56 -16.84
C GLN A 134 7.60 25.30 -17.30
N ASP A 135 8.35 24.29 -17.76
CA ASP A 135 7.80 22.97 -18.11
C ASP A 135 7.55 22.09 -16.86
N ILE A 136 8.33 22.29 -15.78
CA ILE A 136 8.34 21.45 -14.58
C ILE A 136 8.13 22.31 -13.34
N MET A 137 7.25 21.89 -12.44
CA MET A 137 7.03 22.54 -11.15
C MET A 137 8.05 22.05 -10.13
N VAL A 138 8.63 22.97 -9.35
CA VAL A 138 9.44 22.58 -8.18
C VAL A 138 8.55 21.89 -7.16
N ALA A 139 8.88 20.64 -6.81
CA ALA A 139 8.06 19.82 -5.95
C ALA A 139 8.02 20.35 -4.50
N GLY A 140 6.83 20.34 -3.89
CA GLY A 140 6.65 20.66 -2.48
C GLY A 140 7.00 19.51 -1.54
N ASN A 141 6.72 19.70 -0.24
CA ASN A 141 7.06 18.76 0.84
C ASN A 141 5.82 18.14 1.51
N ALA A 142 4.64 18.26 0.91
CA ALA A 142 3.38 17.84 1.53
C ALA A 142 3.32 16.32 1.82
N ILE A 143 4.10 15.53 1.09
CA ILE A 143 4.21 14.08 1.25
C ILE A 143 4.79 13.63 2.60
N GLU A 144 5.58 14.49 3.26
CA GLU A 144 6.18 14.18 4.58
C GLU A 144 5.12 13.89 5.65
N ARG A 145 3.89 14.39 5.46
CA ARG A 145 2.76 14.15 6.37
C ARG A 145 2.36 12.66 6.47
N SER A 146 2.73 11.83 5.50
CA SER A 146 2.47 10.38 5.57
C SER A 146 3.12 9.72 6.79
N HIS A 147 4.28 10.22 7.25
CA HIS A 147 4.96 9.69 8.44
C HIS A 147 4.10 9.73 9.70
N LYS A 148 3.19 10.71 9.82
CA LYS A 148 2.29 10.82 10.98
C LYS A 148 1.40 9.57 11.10
N ASN A 149 0.70 9.20 10.03
CA ASN A 149 -0.20 8.03 10.07
C ASN A 149 0.61 6.73 10.23
N ILE A 150 1.77 6.63 9.58
CA ILE A 150 2.67 5.48 9.71
C ILE A 150 3.08 5.27 11.17
N ASN A 151 3.54 6.33 11.85
CA ASN A 151 3.99 6.23 13.25
C ASN A 151 2.85 5.90 14.21
N GLU A 152 1.64 6.40 13.96
CA GLU A 152 0.45 6.05 14.77
C GLU A 152 0.06 4.57 14.60
N ILE A 153 0.18 4.01 13.39
CA ILE A 153 -0.04 2.57 13.17
C ILE A 153 1.08 1.72 13.78
N ARG A 154 2.35 2.17 13.72
CA ARG A 154 3.46 1.48 14.41
C ARG A 154 3.19 1.33 15.90
N ASN A 155 2.73 2.42 16.52
CA ASN A 155 2.43 2.47 17.95
C ASN A 155 1.31 1.50 18.37
N ILE A 156 0.21 1.41 17.62
CA ILE A 156 -0.86 0.45 17.94
C ILE A 156 -0.47 -0.99 17.61
N MET A 157 0.52 -1.20 16.74
CA MET A 157 1.06 -2.51 16.39
C MET A 157 2.41 -2.79 17.06
N VAL A 158 2.73 -2.12 18.17
CA VAL A 158 4.06 -2.16 18.81
C VAL A 158 4.49 -3.57 19.28
N ASP A 159 3.52 -4.44 19.56
CA ASP A 159 3.73 -5.84 20.00
C ASP A 159 3.44 -6.86 18.89
N GLU A 160 3.23 -6.39 17.65
CA GLU A 160 2.99 -7.22 16.47
C GLU A 160 4.30 -7.57 15.75
N LYS A 161 4.36 -8.78 15.17
CA LYS A 161 5.53 -9.24 14.39
C LYS A 161 5.41 -8.93 12.89
N HIS A 162 4.34 -8.26 12.49
CA HIS A 162 4.09 -7.79 11.14
C HIS A 162 3.65 -6.33 11.18
N PHE A 163 3.83 -5.64 10.06
CA PHE A 163 3.46 -4.25 9.87
C PHE A 163 2.86 -4.05 8.46
N PRO A 164 1.55 -4.33 8.29
CA PRO A 164 0.90 -4.41 6.99
C PRO A 164 0.43 -3.04 6.49
N TYR A 165 1.33 -2.06 6.55
CA TYR A 165 1.10 -0.73 6.03
C TYR A 165 1.56 -0.66 4.58
N VAL A 166 0.65 -0.40 3.65
CA VAL A 166 0.95 -0.15 2.24
C VAL A 166 0.71 1.30 1.89
N LEU A 167 1.72 1.93 1.28
CA LEU A 167 1.67 3.29 0.77
C LEU A 167 1.83 3.27 -0.76
N PHE A 168 0.76 3.63 -1.47
CA PHE A 168 0.76 3.78 -2.91
C PHE A 168 1.08 5.22 -3.30
N LEU A 169 2.19 5.41 -4.01
CA LEU A 169 2.64 6.71 -4.50
C LEU A 169 2.34 6.83 -5.99
N GLN A 170 1.88 8.01 -6.39
CA GLN A 170 1.57 8.31 -7.78
C GLN A 170 2.01 9.72 -8.16
N GLY A 171 2.59 9.85 -9.35
CA GLY A 171 2.87 11.13 -9.99
C GLY A 171 4.35 11.35 -10.30
N SER A 172 4.63 12.47 -10.96
CA SER A 172 5.97 12.81 -11.48
C SER A 172 7.02 12.95 -10.37
N ASN A 173 6.62 13.23 -9.13
CA ASN A 173 7.55 13.40 -8.01
C ASN A 173 8.04 12.07 -7.42
N PHE A 174 7.52 10.93 -7.88
CA PHE A 174 7.86 9.61 -7.34
C PHE A 174 8.37 8.64 -8.42
N ILE A 175 8.81 9.16 -9.56
CA ILE A 175 9.39 8.35 -10.63
C ILE A 175 10.70 7.72 -10.17
N THR A 176 10.96 6.50 -10.63
CA THR A 176 12.17 5.72 -10.31
C THR A 176 13.10 5.59 -11.51
N GLU A 177 12.64 6.05 -12.68
CA GLU A 177 13.34 6.04 -13.94
C GLU A 177 13.04 7.35 -14.67
N THR A 178 13.94 7.79 -15.55
CA THR A 178 13.71 9.01 -16.32
C THR A 178 12.58 8.79 -17.33
N VAL A 179 11.64 9.74 -17.38
CA VAL A 179 10.48 9.69 -18.27
C VAL A 179 10.54 10.87 -19.24
N SER A 180 10.55 10.58 -20.54
CA SER A 180 10.48 11.59 -21.60
C SER A 180 9.02 11.82 -22.01
N VAL A 181 8.55 13.07 -21.94
CA VAL A 181 7.18 13.44 -22.30
C VAL A 181 7.21 14.41 -23.46
N ARG A 182 6.50 14.07 -24.54
CA ARG A 182 6.37 14.93 -25.72
C ARG A 182 5.24 15.95 -25.50
N ARG A 183 5.54 17.22 -25.73
CA ARG A 183 4.58 18.33 -25.73
C ARG A 183 3.82 18.40 -27.06
N PRO A 184 2.64 19.05 -27.10
CA PRO A 184 1.90 19.30 -28.35
C PRO A 184 2.69 20.11 -29.40
N ASP A 185 3.63 20.96 -28.95
CA ASP A 185 4.53 21.75 -29.81
C ASP A 185 5.69 20.93 -30.42
N GLY A 186 5.75 19.62 -30.13
CA GLY A 186 6.77 18.70 -30.62
C GLY A 186 8.02 18.60 -29.76
N ARG A 187 8.25 19.53 -28.81
CA ARG A 187 9.37 19.46 -27.87
C ARG A 187 9.25 18.23 -26.98
N VAL A 188 10.39 17.65 -26.59
CA VAL A 188 10.46 16.54 -25.63
C VAL A 188 11.06 17.08 -24.35
N VAL A 189 10.42 16.80 -23.22
CA VAL A 189 10.86 17.21 -21.89
C VAL A 189 11.21 15.96 -21.09
N ASP A 190 12.44 15.89 -20.59
CA ASP A 190 12.91 14.78 -19.77
C ASP A 190 12.69 15.06 -18.28
N LEU A 191 11.85 14.24 -17.66
CA LEU A 191 11.65 14.20 -16.22
C LEU A 191 12.66 13.22 -15.63
N ARG A 192 13.79 13.73 -15.14
CA ARG A 192 14.83 12.88 -14.56
C ARG A 192 14.46 12.45 -13.14
N HIS A 193 14.57 11.16 -12.87
CA HIS A 193 14.27 10.59 -11.56
C HIS A 193 15.25 11.03 -10.46
N ASP A 194 16.49 11.38 -10.82
CA ASP A 194 17.54 11.85 -9.91
C ASP A 194 17.51 13.38 -9.68
N ALA A 195 16.54 14.09 -10.28
CA ALA A 195 16.43 15.53 -10.11
C ALA A 195 15.80 15.89 -8.77
N GLY A 196 16.60 16.45 -7.85
CA GLY A 196 16.13 16.90 -6.53
C GLY A 196 15.09 18.02 -6.55
N SER A 197 14.91 18.74 -7.66
CA SER A 197 13.80 19.69 -7.83
C SER A 197 12.44 18.99 -8.04
N LEU A 198 12.45 17.74 -8.50
CA LEU A 198 11.27 16.95 -8.86
C LEU A 198 11.02 15.81 -7.86
N ASN A 199 12.02 14.96 -7.61
CA ASN A 199 11.84 13.71 -6.88
C ASN A 199 11.69 13.95 -5.37
N ARG A 200 10.71 13.27 -4.76
CA ARG A 200 10.41 13.34 -3.32
C ARG A 200 10.36 11.96 -2.65
N ILE A 201 10.76 10.90 -3.33
CA ILE A 201 10.71 9.53 -2.78
C ILE A 201 11.59 9.39 -1.53
N ASP A 202 12.74 10.05 -1.48
CA ASP A 202 13.64 10.05 -0.32
C ASP A 202 13.03 10.70 0.93
N ARG A 203 11.94 11.46 0.79
CA ARG A 203 11.18 11.95 1.94
C ARG A 203 10.39 10.84 2.64
N LEU A 204 10.31 9.66 2.04
CA LEU A 204 9.56 8.51 2.53
C LEU A 204 10.43 7.27 2.79
N THR A 205 11.65 7.17 2.26
CA THR A 205 12.54 6.00 2.46
C THR A 205 12.90 5.76 3.93
N ALA A 206 12.86 6.79 4.78
CA ALA A 206 12.97 6.61 6.23
C ALA A 206 11.84 5.74 6.82
N ALA A 207 10.68 5.66 6.17
CA ALA A 207 9.56 4.84 6.63
C ALA A 207 9.74 3.34 6.36
N ASN A 208 10.68 2.94 5.51
CA ASN A 208 11.00 1.53 5.29
C ASN A 208 12.49 1.23 5.50
N TYR A 209 13.21 2.09 6.21
CA TYR A 209 14.66 1.96 6.46
C TYR A 209 15.50 1.91 5.19
N SER A 210 15.04 2.56 4.11
CA SER A 210 15.67 2.51 2.78
C SER A 210 15.78 1.10 2.20
N LEU A 211 14.88 0.19 2.60
CA LEU A 211 14.69 -1.06 1.88
C LEU A 211 14.20 -0.78 0.45
N GLN A 212 14.37 -1.78 -0.41
CA GLN A 212 13.85 -1.73 -1.77
C GLN A 212 12.34 -1.43 -1.75
N ILE A 213 11.92 -0.56 -2.66
CA ILE A 213 10.51 -0.20 -2.90
C ILE A 213 9.86 -1.21 -3.84
N ASN A 214 8.54 -1.12 -4.02
CA ASN A 214 7.73 -2.02 -4.83
C ASN A 214 7.77 -3.49 -4.37
N GLN A 215 7.93 -3.70 -3.07
CA GLN A 215 7.92 -5.04 -2.47
C GLN A 215 7.12 -5.07 -1.15
N ASN A 216 6.64 -6.27 -0.82
CA ASN A 216 5.95 -6.53 0.43
C ASN A 216 6.98 -6.61 1.57
N SER A 217 6.92 -5.63 2.48
CA SER A 217 7.77 -5.52 3.68
C SER A 217 6.98 -5.76 4.98
N CYS A 218 5.88 -6.52 4.88
CA CYS A 218 4.94 -6.74 5.98
C CYS A 218 5.56 -7.50 7.16
N GLU A 219 6.49 -8.42 6.94
CA GLU A 219 7.16 -9.14 8.03
C GLU A 219 8.21 -8.26 8.69
N ASN A 220 8.13 -8.08 10.02
CA ASN A 220 9.05 -7.20 10.74
C ASN A 220 10.46 -7.79 10.74
N ILE A 221 11.47 -6.92 10.65
CA ILE A 221 12.88 -7.32 10.69
C ILE A 221 13.35 -7.27 12.15
N PHE A 222 14.06 -8.30 12.58
CA PHE A 222 14.71 -8.34 13.88
C PHE A 222 16.22 -8.29 13.70
N ILE A 223 16.87 -7.27 14.26
CA ILE A 223 18.33 -7.10 14.23
C ILE A 223 18.91 -7.13 15.64
N SER A 224 20.18 -7.53 15.76
CA SER A 224 20.91 -7.47 17.03
C SER A 224 21.94 -6.35 17.00
N ILE A 225 21.90 -5.45 17.98
CA ILE A 225 22.86 -4.35 18.17
C ILE A 225 23.46 -4.50 19.57
N LYS A 226 24.75 -4.85 19.67
CA LYS A 226 25.43 -5.05 20.96
C LYS A 226 24.62 -5.98 21.91
N SER A 227 24.15 -7.10 21.39
CA SER A 227 23.30 -8.08 22.09
C SER A 227 21.88 -7.62 22.45
N GLN A 228 21.46 -6.42 22.03
CA GLN A 228 20.07 -5.97 22.14
C GLN A 228 19.29 -6.32 20.87
N LEU A 229 18.16 -6.99 21.02
CA LEU A 229 17.25 -7.28 19.91
C LEU A 229 16.39 -6.04 19.63
N VAL A 230 16.36 -5.60 18.37
CA VAL A 230 15.56 -4.46 17.91
C VAL A 230 14.63 -4.94 16.81
N MET A 231 13.34 -4.62 16.94
CA MET A 231 12.32 -4.87 15.93
C MET A 231 12.13 -3.64 15.05
N LEU A 232 12.13 -3.84 13.74
CA LEU A 232 11.95 -2.80 12.74
C LEU A 232 10.63 -3.02 11.99
N GLN A 233 9.80 -1.97 11.93
CA GLN A 233 8.49 -1.97 11.28
C GLN A 233 8.55 -1.18 9.98
N ALA A 234 8.80 -1.86 8.87
CA ALA A 234 9.03 -1.26 7.56
C ALA A 234 7.72 -1.11 6.76
N VAL A 235 7.46 0.08 6.22
CA VAL A 235 6.32 0.30 5.32
C VAL A 235 6.56 -0.38 3.97
N SER A 236 5.53 -0.99 3.39
CA SER A 236 5.56 -1.43 2.00
C SER A 236 5.25 -0.25 1.08
N ILE A 237 6.29 0.36 0.51
CA ILE A 237 6.17 1.55 -0.35
C ILE A 237 6.11 1.09 -1.81
N TYR A 238 5.02 1.41 -2.51
CA TYR A 238 4.85 1.15 -3.93
C TYR A 238 4.72 2.47 -4.70
N THR A 239 5.35 2.60 -5.86
CA THR A 239 5.33 3.83 -6.66
C THR A 239 5.18 3.57 -8.15
N LYS A 240 4.52 4.50 -8.85
CA LYS A 240 4.51 4.60 -10.30
C LYS A 240 4.21 6.03 -10.75
N ALA A 241 4.60 6.34 -11.99
CA ALA A 241 4.35 7.63 -12.61
C ALA A 241 2.88 7.84 -13.00
N THR A 242 2.20 6.76 -13.42
CA THR A 242 0.84 6.77 -13.98
C THR A 242 -0.21 6.40 -12.94
N THR A 243 -1.48 6.53 -13.30
CA THR A 243 -2.60 6.17 -12.41
C THR A 243 -2.57 4.71 -12.00
N TRP A 244 -2.74 4.44 -10.71
CA TRP A 244 -2.94 3.09 -10.17
C TRP A 244 -4.28 2.52 -10.64
N LYS A 245 -4.25 1.29 -11.13
CA LYS A 245 -5.45 0.53 -11.47
C LYS A 245 -5.78 -0.46 -10.35
N GLU A 246 -7.05 -0.79 -10.22
CA GLU A 246 -7.49 -1.77 -9.23
C GLU A 246 -6.79 -3.13 -9.40
N ASN A 247 -6.64 -3.61 -10.63
CA ASN A 247 -5.98 -4.88 -10.92
C ASN A 247 -4.48 -4.90 -10.58
N GLU A 248 -3.87 -3.74 -10.29
CA GLU A 248 -2.49 -3.61 -9.80
C GLU A 248 -2.47 -3.53 -8.27
N MET A 249 -3.33 -2.70 -7.67
CA MET A 249 -3.38 -2.48 -6.22
C MET A 249 -3.93 -3.68 -5.45
N LEU A 250 -5.01 -4.31 -5.94
CA LEU A 250 -5.71 -5.38 -5.24
C LEU A 250 -4.79 -6.59 -4.96
N PRO A 251 -4.01 -7.11 -5.92
CA PRO A 251 -3.07 -8.20 -5.64
C PRO A 251 -2.03 -7.85 -4.57
N ILE A 252 -1.53 -6.60 -4.54
CA ILE A 252 -0.57 -6.13 -3.54
C ILE A 252 -1.19 -6.12 -2.14
N MET A 253 -2.40 -5.56 -2.02
CA MET A 253 -3.13 -5.52 -0.75
C MET A 253 -3.42 -6.93 -0.22
N ILE A 254 -3.83 -7.85 -1.09
CA ILE A 254 -4.09 -9.25 -0.73
C ILE A 254 -2.82 -9.98 -0.30
N ASP A 255 -1.69 -9.77 -0.99
CA ASP A 255 -0.41 -10.38 -0.63
C ASP A 255 0.06 -9.94 0.76
N ILE A 256 -0.03 -8.63 1.05
CA ILE A 256 0.30 -8.07 2.36
C ILE A 256 -0.63 -8.63 3.45
N ALA A 257 -1.95 -8.68 3.20
CA ALA A 257 -2.91 -9.23 4.15
C ALA A 257 -2.67 -10.72 4.43
N LYS A 258 -2.37 -11.52 3.40
CA LYS A 258 -2.01 -12.94 3.57
C LYS A 258 -0.73 -13.12 4.35
N THR A 259 0.25 -12.25 4.13
CA THR A 259 1.50 -12.23 4.92
C THR A 259 1.18 -11.98 6.40
N SER A 260 0.33 -11.00 6.72
CA SER A 260 -0.16 -10.77 8.08
C SER A 260 -0.80 -12.02 8.67
N LEU A 261 -1.75 -12.64 7.97
CA LEU A 261 -2.47 -13.83 8.41
C LEU A 261 -1.52 -15.02 8.67
N ARG A 262 -0.46 -15.17 7.87
CA ARG A 262 0.61 -16.16 8.08
C ARG A 262 1.37 -15.88 9.38
N ILE A 263 1.86 -14.65 9.56
CA ILE A 263 2.69 -14.28 10.74
C ILE A 263 1.91 -14.41 12.06
N ILE A 264 0.61 -14.09 12.07
CA ILE A 264 -0.23 -14.26 13.26
C ILE A 264 -0.72 -15.71 13.46
N GLY A 265 -0.34 -16.65 12.59
CA GLY A 265 -0.64 -18.08 12.73
C GLY A 265 -2.10 -18.46 12.43
N LEU A 266 -2.78 -17.69 11.57
CA LEU A 266 -4.13 -17.98 11.10
C LEU A 266 -4.15 -18.71 9.75
N LEU A 267 -3.07 -18.63 8.97
CA LEU A 267 -2.83 -19.55 7.84
C LEU A 267 -1.96 -20.71 8.32
N LYS A 268 -2.36 -21.94 8.03
CA LYS A 268 -1.46 -23.09 8.15
C LYS A 268 -0.42 -22.95 7.04
N GLU A 269 0.86 -23.04 7.37
CA GLU A 269 1.85 -23.33 6.34
C GLU A 269 1.40 -24.60 5.62
N MET A 270 1.28 -24.54 4.30
CA MET A 270 1.36 -25.76 3.52
C MET A 270 2.79 -26.25 3.69
N VAL A 271 3.04 -27.02 4.75
CA VAL A 271 4.27 -27.81 4.86
C VAL A 271 4.28 -28.65 3.59
N LYS A 272 5.15 -28.26 2.64
CA LYS A 272 5.54 -29.14 1.55
C LYS A 272 6.21 -30.33 2.23
N LYS A 273 5.44 -31.39 2.44
CA LYS A 273 6.00 -32.73 2.58
C LYS A 273 6.62 -33.14 1.26
#